data_AF-A0A0F4J7W1-F1
#
_entry.id   AF-A0A0F4J7W1-F1
#
_cell.length_a   1.000
_cell.length_b   1.000
_cell.length_c   1.000
_cell.angle_alpha   90.00
_cell.angle_beta   90.00
_cell.angle_gamma   90.00
#
_symmetry.space_group_name_H-M   'P 1'
#
loop_
_entity.id
_entity.type
_entity.pdbx_description
1 polymer ?
#
loop_
_entity_poly.entity_id
_entity_poly.type
_entity_poly.pdbx_seq_one_letter_code
_entity_poly.pdbx_strand_id
1 'polypeptide(L)'
;GSAVAGLRSCRIQHRAATPRPVWDPDLPSADRFRAQWQEVPDDGPVENGFKAQWELFLRHVVRDEPWRWDLLAGARGVQLAALGLRSCAEGRRLPVPEVTM
;
A
#
# COMPACT_ATOMS: atom_id res chain seq x y z
N GLY A 1 12.25 -2.42 -14.70
CA GLY A 1 10.80 -2.54 -15.01
C GLY A 1 10.04 -1.71 -14.01
N SER A 2 8.74 -1.55 -14.21
CA SER A 2 7.87 -0.77 -13.32
C SER A 2 6.66 -1.59 -12.90
N ALA A 3 6.05 -1.23 -11.77
CA ALA A 3 4.85 -1.86 -11.25
C ALA A 3 3.83 -0.81 -10.81
N VAL A 4 2.54 -1.12 -10.93
CA VAL A 4 1.43 -0.35 -10.38
C VAL A 4 0.56 -1.30 -9.58
N ALA A 5 0.59 -1.15 -8.25
CA ALA A 5 -0.22 -1.92 -7.34
C ALA A 5 -1.52 -1.16 -7.02
N GLY A 6 -2.66 -1.79 -7.31
CA GLY A 6 -3.96 -1.38 -6.81
C GLY A 6 -4.39 -2.21 -5.60
N LEU A 7 -5.60 -1.96 -5.09
CA LEU A 7 -6.14 -2.68 -3.94
C LEU A 7 -6.35 -4.18 -4.21
N ARG A 8 -6.65 -4.56 -5.47
CA ARG A 8 -6.97 -5.94 -5.86
C ARG A 8 -6.19 -6.49 -7.05
N SER A 9 -5.46 -5.64 -7.75
CA SER A 9 -4.76 -6.03 -8.97
C SER A 9 -3.42 -5.31 -9.01
N CYS A 10 -2.36 -6.03 -9.32
CA CYS A 10 -1.07 -5.46 -9.61
C CYS A 10 -0.76 -5.65 -11.10
N ARG A 11 -0.14 -4.65 -11.72
CA ARG A 11 0.37 -4.76 -13.08
C ARG A 11 1.85 -4.44 -13.14
N ILE A 12 2.56 -5.14 -14.00
CA ILE A 12 3.99 -4.95 -14.23
C ILE A 12 4.29 -4.67 -15.70
N GLN A 13 5.35 -3.90 -15.93
CA GLN A 13 5.96 -3.76 -17.24
C GLN A 13 7.46 -4.02 -17.10
N HIS A 14 7.89 -5.18 -17.62
CA HIS A 14 9.31 -5.49 -17.71
C HIS A 14 9.99 -4.57 -18.72
N ARG A 15 11.27 -4.23 -18.50
CA ARG A 15 12.01 -3.31 -19.38
C ARG A 15 12.04 -3.80 -20.84
N ALA A 16 12.19 -5.10 -21.04
CA ALA A 16 12.19 -5.71 -22.37
C ALA A 16 10.81 -5.69 -23.05
N ALA A 17 9.74 -5.51 -22.29
CA ALA A 17 8.36 -5.42 -22.78
C ALA A 17 7.86 -3.96 -22.84
N THR A 18 8.69 -2.97 -22.51
CA THR A 18 8.32 -1.56 -22.61
C THR A 18 8.24 -1.16 -24.09
N PRO A 19 7.09 -0.65 -24.57
CA PRO A 19 6.94 -0.22 -25.96
C PRO A 19 7.85 0.97 -26.25
N ARG A 20 8.34 1.05 -27.49
CA ARG A 20 9.05 2.22 -28.03
C ARG A 20 8.18 2.87 -29.13
N PRO A 21 7.10 3.59 -28.75
CA PRO A 21 6.19 4.16 -29.74
C PRO A 21 6.90 5.25 -30.56
N VAL A 22 6.59 5.31 -31.84
CA VAL A 22 6.90 6.48 -32.68
C VAL A 22 5.83 7.52 -32.39
N TRP A 23 6.25 8.71 -31.94
CA TRP A 23 5.34 9.79 -31.63
C TRP A 23 5.18 10.70 -32.85
N ASP A 24 3.94 10.85 -33.30
CA ASP A 24 3.52 11.80 -34.32
C ASP A 24 2.64 12.87 -33.62
N PRO A 25 3.08 14.15 -33.56
CA PRO A 25 2.31 15.22 -32.93
C PRO A 25 1.01 15.57 -33.65
N ASP A 26 0.91 15.26 -34.95
CA ASP A 26 -0.22 15.66 -35.78
C ASP A 26 -1.41 14.69 -35.65
N LEU A 27 -1.18 13.51 -35.05
CA LEU A 27 -2.18 12.46 -34.90
C LEU A 27 -2.35 12.04 -33.42
N PRO A 28 -3.59 11.78 -32.96
CA PRO A 28 -3.81 11.17 -31.67
C PRO A 28 -3.15 9.78 -31.61
N SER A 29 -2.49 9.48 -30.50
CA SER A 29 -1.90 8.15 -30.29
C SER A 29 -2.99 7.07 -30.31
N ALA A 30 -2.86 6.10 -31.22
CA ALA A 30 -3.80 4.98 -31.35
C ALA A 30 -3.64 3.93 -30.23
N ASP A 31 -2.50 3.91 -29.55
CA ASP A 31 -2.12 2.86 -28.61
C ASP A 31 -2.66 3.11 -27.19
N ARG A 32 -3.25 2.08 -26.60
CA ARG A 32 -3.60 2.04 -25.18
C ARG A 32 -2.43 1.49 -24.36
N PHE A 33 -1.40 2.29 -24.10
CA PHE A 33 -0.19 1.84 -23.40
C PHE A 33 -0.44 1.17 -22.04
N ARG A 34 -1.46 1.60 -21.27
CA ARG A 34 -1.84 0.96 -20.00
C ARG A 34 -2.33 -0.48 -20.18
N ALA A 35 -2.95 -0.80 -21.32
CA ALA A 35 -3.43 -2.15 -21.62
C ALA A 35 -2.29 -3.12 -21.94
N GLN A 36 -1.09 -2.62 -22.26
CA GLN A 36 0.10 -3.42 -22.57
C GLN A 36 0.86 -3.87 -21.32
N TRP A 37 0.47 -3.42 -20.13
CA TRP A 37 1.03 -3.90 -18.87
C TRP A 37 0.48 -5.28 -18.53
N GLN A 38 1.35 -6.17 -18.06
CA GLN A 38 0.98 -7.53 -17.69
C GLN A 38 0.35 -7.54 -16.30
N GLU A 39 -0.77 -8.22 -16.15
CA GLU A 39 -1.37 -8.46 -14.85
C GLU A 39 -0.55 -9.49 -14.09
N VAL A 40 -0.26 -9.18 -12.82
CA VAL A 40 0.42 -10.12 -11.92
C VAL A 40 -0.64 -11.14 -11.47
N PRO A 41 -0.39 -12.44 -11.64
CA PRO A 41 -1.30 -13.47 -11.16
C PRO A 41 -1.46 -13.40 -9.64
N ASP A 42 -2.65 -13.73 -9.15
CA ASP A 42 -2.87 -13.91 -7.73
C ASP A 42 -2.20 -15.19 -7.24
N ASP A 43 -1.46 -15.13 -6.12
CA ASP A 43 -0.80 -16.28 -5.49
C ASP A 43 -1.77 -17.19 -4.72
N GLY A 44 -3.05 -16.83 -4.64
CA GLY A 44 -4.08 -17.58 -3.94
C GLY A 44 -5.28 -16.72 -3.54
N PRO A 45 -6.30 -17.32 -2.91
CA PRO A 45 -7.45 -16.59 -2.42
C PRO A 45 -7.05 -15.59 -1.34
N VAL A 46 -7.55 -14.36 -1.45
CA VAL A 46 -7.36 -13.33 -0.44
C VAL A 46 -8.34 -13.58 0.71
N GLU A 47 -7.80 -13.99 1.87
CA GLU A 47 -8.59 -14.14 3.09
C GLU A 47 -9.07 -12.78 3.62
N ASN A 48 -10.20 -12.79 4.34
CA ASN A 48 -10.70 -11.59 4.99
C ASN A 48 -9.71 -11.11 6.07
N GLY A 49 -9.16 -9.92 5.90
CA GLY A 49 -8.15 -9.36 6.81
C GLY A 49 -8.62 -9.20 8.26
N PHE A 50 -9.92 -8.92 8.49
CA PHE A 50 -10.48 -8.84 9.85
C PHE A 50 -10.53 -10.23 10.50
N LYS A 51 -11.01 -11.25 9.78
CA LYS A 51 -11.00 -12.64 10.26
C LYS A 51 -9.58 -13.08 10.59
N ALA A 52 -8.61 -12.85 9.71
CA ALA A 52 -7.22 -13.22 9.94
C ALA A 52 -6.64 -12.53 11.18
N GLN A 53 -6.90 -11.22 11.38
CA GLN A 53 -6.44 -10.51 12.57
C GLN A 53 -7.12 -11.01 13.85
N TRP A 54 -8.43 -11.33 13.80
CA TRP A 54 -9.15 -11.92 14.92
C TRP A 54 -8.57 -13.27 15.33
N GLU A 55 -8.26 -14.14 14.37
CA GLU A 55 -7.60 -15.43 14.63
C GLU A 55 -6.25 -15.25 15.33
N LEU A 56 -5.44 -14.27 14.88
CA LEU A 56 -4.17 -13.93 15.54
C LEU A 56 -4.36 -13.38 16.95
N PHE A 57 -5.36 -12.53 17.17
CA PHE A 57 -5.65 -11.97 18.49
C PHE A 57 -6.07 -13.06 19.48
N LEU A 58 -6.94 -13.98 19.05
CA LEU A 58 -7.36 -15.10 19.88
C LEU A 58 -6.18 -16.01 20.25
N ARG A 59 -5.26 -16.27 19.31
CA ARG A 59 -4.03 -17.02 19.58
C ARG A 59 -3.13 -16.30 20.58
N HIS A 60 -2.97 -14.98 20.46
CA HIS A 60 -2.25 -14.19 21.45
C HIS A 60 -2.88 -14.34 22.85
N VAL A 61 -4.19 -14.13 22.98
CA VAL A 61 -4.88 -14.17 24.29
C VAL A 61 -4.84 -15.57 24.93
N VAL A 62 -5.02 -16.63 24.14
CA VAL A 62 -5.15 -18.00 24.67
C VAL A 62 -3.79 -18.70 24.80
N ARG A 63 -2.81 -18.39 23.95
CA ARG A 63 -1.53 -19.11 23.84
C ARG A 63 -0.30 -18.24 24.09
N ASP A 64 -0.49 -16.99 24.47
CA ASP A 64 0.59 -16.01 24.70
C ASP A 64 1.54 -15.84 23.50
N GLU A 65 0.98 -15.96 22.29
CA GLU A 65 1.76 -15.71 21.07
C GLU A 65 2.12 -14.23 20.92
N PRO A 66 3.25 -13.87 20.26
CA PRO A 66 3.66 -12.49 20.10
C PRO A 66 2.57 -11.61 19.44
N TRP A 67 2.31 -10.45 20.03
CA TRP A 67 1.30 -9.51 19.57
C TRP A 67 1.86 -8.10 19.42
N ARG A 68 1.75 -7.54 18.21
CA ARG A 68 2.29 -6.22 17.85
C ARG A 68 1.23 -5.15 17.60
N TRP A 69 -0.04 -5.54 17.53
CA TRP A 69 -1.18 -4.66 17.23
C TRP A 69 -1.94 -4.29 18.51
N ASP A 70 -1.20 -3.90 19.54
CA ASP A 70 -1.71 -3.49 20.83
C ASP A 70 -2.34 -2.08 20.80
N LEU A 71 -2.81 -1.62 21.96
CA LEU A 71 -3.38 -0.27 22.08
C LEU A 71 -2.33 0.83 21.84
N LEU A 72 -1.05 0.57 22.15
CA LEU A 72 0.04 1.50 21.86
C LEU A 72 0.25 1.67 20.34
N ALA A 73 0.08 0.60 19.56
CA ALA A 73 0.03 0.68 18.10
C ALA A 73 -1.13 1.55 17.60
N GLY A 74 -2.29 1.48 18.25
CA GLY A 74 -3.40 2.39 18.00
C GLY A 74 -3.06 3.85 18.31
N ALA A 75 -2.40 4.11 19.45
CA ALA A 75 -1.97 5.46 19.84
C ALA A 75 -0.98 6.08 18.85
N ARG A 76 -0.03 5.29 18.31
CA ARG A 76 0.87 5.72 17.23
C ARG A 76 0.10 6.21 15.99
N GLY A 77 -1.00 5.53 15.64
CA GLY A 77 -1.86 5.95 14.53
C GLY A 77 -2.53 7.30 14.77
N VAL A 78 -3.08 7.51 15.96
CA VAL A 78 -3.71 8.79 16.34
C VAL A 78 -2.68 9.93 16.37
N GLN A 79 -1.50 9.68 16.92
CA GLN A 79 -0.40 10.66 16.96
C GLN A 79 0.00 11.09 15.54
N LEU A 80 0.18 10.14 14.62
CA LEU A 80 0.54 10.44 13.24
C LEU A 80 -0.56 11.27 12.54
N ALA A 81 -1.83 10.93 12.75
CA ALA A 81 -2.95 11.69 12.21
C ALA A 81 -2.96 13.15 12.73
N ALA A 82 -2.78 13.33 14.04
CA ALA A 82 -2.71 14.66 14.65
C ALA A 82 -1.53 15.49 14.13
N LEU A 83 -0.35 14.88 14.00
CA LEU A 83 0.83 15.52 13.41
C LEU A 83 0.61 15.86 11.93
N GLY A 84 -0.07 15.02 11.17
CA GLY A 84 -0.43 15.28 9.78
C GLY A 84 -1.31 16.52 9.63
N LEU A 85 -2.34 16.65 10.47
CA LEU A 85 -3.22 17.82 10.48
C LEU A 85 -2.44 19.10 10.80
N ARG A 86 -1.57 19.07 11.81
CA ARG A 86 -0.70 20.20 12.17
C ARG A 86 0.32 20.55 11.10
N SER A 87 0.97 19.53 10.52
CA SER A 87 1.95 19.71 9.44
C SER A 87 1.31 20.39 8.23
N CYS A 88 0.07 20.01 7.90
CA CYS A 88 -0.71 20.63 6.84
C CYS A 88 -1.04 22.11 7.15
N ALA A 89 -1.54 22.39 8.36
CA ALA A 89 -1.86 23.75 8.79
C ALA A 89 -0.63 24.67 8.86
N GLU A 90 0.52 24.14 9.28
CA GLU A 90 1.76 24.91 9.47
C GLU A 90 2.66 24.91 8.21
N GLY A 91 2.29 24.19 7.15
CA GLY A 91 3.05 24.11 5.90
C GLY A 91 4.49 23.56 6.07
N ARG A 92 4.75 22.78 7.12
CA ARG A 92 6.10 22.29 7.46
C ARG A 92 6.08 20.85 7.95
N ARG A 93 7.21 20.17 7.78
CA ARG A 93 7.43 18.83 8.34
C ARG A 93 7.56 18.90 9.87
N LEU A 94 6.97 17.92 10.55
CA LEU A 94 7.07 17.74 11.99
C LEU A 94 7.79 16.41 12.29
N PRO A 95 8.62 16.33 13.34
CA PRO A 95 9.14 15.06 13.81
C PRO A 95 7.99 14.20 14.35
N VAL A 96 8.10 12.88 14.19
CA VAL A 96 7.18 11.90 14.80
C VAL A 96 7.93 11.28 15.98
N PRO A 97 7.67 11.72 17.23
CA PRO A 97 8.37 11.18 18.40
C PRO A 97 7.85 9.78 18.74
N GLU A 98 8.71 8.95 19.32
CA GLU A 98 8.34 7.60 19.76
C GLU A 98 7.23 7.67 20.82
N VAL A 99 6.22 6.81 20.70
CA VAL A 99 5.15 6.70 21.70
C VAL A 99 5.59 5.69 22.75
N THR A 100 5.70 6.14 23.99
CA THR A 100 6.12 5.34 25.14
C THR A 100 4.98 5.23 26.15
N MET A 101 5.07 4.23 27.04
CA MET A 101 4.17 4.06 28.18
C MET A 101 4.71 4.75 29.42
#